data_AF-A0A8X7STD1-F1
#
_entry.id   AF-A0A8X7STD1-F1
#
_cell.length_a   1.000
_cell.length_b   1.000
_cell.length_c   1.000
_cell.angle_alpha   90.00
_cell.angle_beta   90.00
_cell.angle_gamma   90.00
#
_symmetry.space_group_name_H-M   'P 1'
#
loop_
_entity.id
_entity.type
_entity.pdbx_description
1 polymer ?
#
loop_
_entity_poly.entity_id
_entity_poly.type
_entity_poly.pdbx_seq_one_letter_code
_entity_poly.pdbx_strand_id
1 'polypeptide(L)'
;YAVGARPIANGKQNFYGACYSITFNQLPGKTLVFQAVNSGEYAHANQVDLQVPGGGNTLTGGPVIKDACPTQWSSPADGWGRRFGTIDRGHECDLLPKPLQPGCRWRFDWLYPQDRPEGISLTITSMCRVKCPKILTDRTGSIRHDDANYPEAPQ
;
A
#
# COMPACT_ATOMS: atom_id res chain seq x y z
N TYR A 1 4.78 8.87 1.05
CA TYR A 1 4.86 8.19 -0.26
C TYR A 1 4.73 6.69 -0.07
N ALA A 2 4.13 5.97 -1.01
CA ALA A 2 3.98 4.51 -0.95
C ALA A 2 3.95 3.88 -2.34
N VAL A 3 3.92 2.54 -2.39
CA VAL A 3 3.51 1.80 -3.58
C VAL A 3 2.24 1.01 -3.27
N GLY A 4 1.45 0.71 -4.29
CA GLY A 4 0.17 0.05 -4.09
C GLY A 4 -0.32 -0.71 -5.30
N ALA A 5 -1.50 -1.30 -5.12
CA ALA A 5 -2.25 -1.99 -6.16
C ALA A 5 -3.57 -1.28 -6.44
N ARG A 6 -4.03 -1.42 -7.69
CA ARG A 6 -5.30 -0.87 -8.17
C ARG A 6 -6.15 -1.99 -8.79
N PRO A 7 -7.47 -1.78 -8.89
CA PRO A 7 -8.36 -2.76 -9.50
C PRO A 7 -8.00 -3.14 -10.93
N ILE A 8 -7.87 -4.45 -11.18
CA ILE A 8 -7.62 -4.98 -12.52
C ILE A 8 -8.70 -4.54 -13.52
N ALA A 9 -9.94 -4.37 -13.05
CA ALA A 9 -11.07 -3.85 -13.82
C ALA A 9 -10.84 -2.44 -14.40
N ASN A 10 -9.89 -1.67 -13.84
CA ASN A 10 -9.51 -0.37 -14.39
C ASN A 10 -8.58 -0.48 -15.62
N GLY A 11 -8.16 -1.69 -16.00
CA GLY A 11 -7.20 -1.96 -17.08
C GLY A 11 -5.75 -1.68 -16.66
N LYS A 12 -4.93 -2.73 -16.54
CA LYS A 12 -3.54 -2.63 -16.02
C LYS A 12 -2.71 -1.57 -16.74
N GLN A 13 -2.84 -1.47 -18.06
CA GLN A 13 -2.19 -0.49 -18.92
C GLN A 13 -2.51 0.96 -18.55
N ASN A 14 -3.67 1.21 -17.92
CA ASN A 14 -4.11 2.55 -17.57
C ASN A 14 -3.45 3.08 -16.29
N PHE A 15 -2.97 2.19 -15.41
CA PHE A 15 -2.49 2.60 -14.09
C PHE A 15 -1.11 2.05 -13.70
N TYR A 16 -0.61 0.97 -14.31
CA TYR A 16 0.73 0.48 -13.98
C TYR A 16 1.78 1.57 -14.21
N GLY A 17 2.57 1.83 -13.18
CA GLY A 17 3.58 2.88 -13.13
C GLY A 17 3.03 4.29 -12.88
N ALA A 18 1.70 4.50 -12.85
CA ALA A 18 1.09 5.81 -12.62
C ALA A 18 1.07 6.16 -11.13
N CYS A 19 1.16 7.45 -10.83
CA CYS A 19 1.07 7.97 -9.47
C CYS A 19 -0.26 8.67 -9.21
N TYR A 20 -0.74 8.54 -7.98
CA TYR A 20 -1.98 9.16 -7.53
C TYR A 20 -1.78 9.80 -6.18
N SER A 21 -2.27 11.03 -6.00
CA SER A 21 -2.43 11.67 -4.71
C SER A 21 -3.79 11.33 -4.13
N ILE A 22 -3.83 10.81 -2.91
CA ILE A 22 -5.05 10.49 -2.19
C ILE A 22 -5.14 11.24 -0.86
N THR A 23 -6.35 11.65 -0.52
CA THR A 23 -6.71 12.19 0.79
C THR A 23 -7.72 11.27 1.47
N PHE A 24 -7.77 11.31 2.79
CA PHE A 24 -8.58 10.41 3.59
C PHE A 24 -9.55 11.18 4.48
N ASN A 25 -10.74 10.63 4.67
CA ASN A 25 -11.73 11.18 5.59
C ASN A 25 -11.22 11.15 7.04
N GLN A 26 -10.56 10.06 7.43
CA GLN A 26 -10.09 9.82 8.80
C GLN A 26 -8.70 10.43 9.08
N LEU A 27 -8.03 10.99 8.08
CA LEU A 27 -6.72 11.61 8.23
C LEU A 27 -6.73 13.02 7.60
N PRO A 28 -7.51 13.96 8.16
CA PRO A 28 -7.64 15.30 7.60
C PRO A 28 -6.27 16.00 7.55
N GLY A 29 -6.01 16.70 6.43
CA GLY A 29 -4.74 17.38 6.19
C GLY A 29 -3.58 16.47 5.74
N LYS A 30 -3.75 15.13 5.75
CA LYS A 30 -2.75 14.22 5.18
C LYS A 30 -3.06 13.93 3.71
N THR A 31 -2.01 14.00 2.90
CA THR A 31 -2.02 13.54 1.51
C THR A 31 -1.01 12.43 1.35
N LEU A 32 -1.43 11.30 0.77
CA LEU A 32 -0.54 10.21 0.38
C LEU A 32 -0.40 10.20 -1.14
N VAL A 33 0.83 10.22 -1.64
CA VAL A 33 1.12 9.92 -3.04
C VAL A 33 1.63 8.49 -3.13
N PHE A 34 1.00 7.66 -3.98
CA PHE A 34 1.44 6.29 -4.22
C PHE A 34 1.62 6.00 -5.71
N GLN A 35 2.55 5.10 -6.04
CA GLN A 35 2.71 4.55 -7.38
C GLN A 35 2.02 3.19 -7.47
N ALA A 36 1.20 2.99 -8.48
CA ALA A 36 0.55 1.70 -8.70
C ALA A 36 1.51 0.74 -9.41
N VAL A 37 1.95 -0.30 -8.69
CA VAL A 37 2.94 -1.29 -9.16
C VAL A 37 2.38 -2.69 -9.26
N ASN A 38 1.14 -2.90 -8.79
CA ASN A 38 0.47 -4.19 -8.83
C ASN A 38 -1.04 -4.03 -9.08
N SER A 39 -1.73 -5.13 -9.29
CA SER A 39 -3.19 -5.19 -9.46
C SER A 39 -3.78 -6.32 -8.64
N GLY A 40 -5.10 -6.30 -8.50
CA GLY A 40 -5.88 -7.31 -7.80
C GLY A 40 -7.35 -7.24 -8.18
N GLU A 41 -8.13 -8.16 -7.63
CA GLU A 41 -9.58 -8.17 -7.72
C GLU A 41 -10.16 -7.39 -6.53
N TYR A 42 -11.06 -6.44 -6.82
CA TYR A 42 -11.59 -5.49 -5.84
C TYR A 42 -13.08 -5.25 -6.11
N ALA A 43 -13.82 -4.92 -5.05
CA ALA A 43 -15.25 -4.63 -5.13
C ALA A 43 -15.56 -3.28 -5.82
N HIS A 44 -14.65 -2.31 -5.75
CA HIS A 44 -14.86 -0.96 -6.27
C HIS A 44 -13.66 -0.43 -7.06
N ALA A 45 -13.94 0.32 -8.13
CA ALA A 45 -12.93 0.89 -9.03
C ALA A 45 -11.99 1.92 -8.36
N ASN A 46 -12.42 2.55 -7.27
CA ASN A 46 -11.65 3.52 -6.50
C ASN A 46 -10.85 2.91 -5.35
N GLN A 47 -10.89 1.58 -5.14
CA GLN A 47 -10.07 0.94 -4.12
C GLN A 47 -8.57 1.01 -4.45
N VAL A 48 -7.78 0.98 -3.39
CA VAL A 48 -6.31 0.96 -3.40
C VAL A 48 -5.86 0.04 -2.27
N ASP A 49 -5.04 -0.97 -2.58
CA ASP A 49 -4.27 -1.67 -1.55
C ASP A 49 -2.87 -1.07 -1.48
N LEU A 50 -2.52 -0.48 -0.35
CA LEU A 50 -1.16 -0.02 -0.11
C LEU A 50 -0.30 -1.21 0.31
N GLN A 51 0.89 -1.33 -0.26
CA GLN A 51 1.83 -2.38 0.12
C GLN A 51 2.54 -1.99 1.42
N VAL A 52 2.01 -2.49 2.53
CA VAL A 52 2.51 -2.20 3.88
C VAL A 52 2.94 -3.50 4.55
N PRO A 53 4.22 -3.68 4.89
CA PRO A 53 4.68 -4.87 5.59
C PRO A 53 3.94 -5.07 6.91
N GLY A 54 3.53 -6.30 7.20
CA GLY A 54 2.72 -6.62 8.38
C GLY A 54 1.24 -6.23 8.24
N GLY A 55 0.79 -5.79 7.05
CA GLY A 55 -0.61 -5.48 6.72
C GLY A 55 -1.52 -6.70 6.55
N GLY A 56 -1.00 -7.91 6.77
CA GLY A 56 -1.69 -9.18 6.56
C GLY A 56 -1.29 -9.87 5.26
N ASN A 57 -1.13 -11.18 5.31
CA ASN A 57 -1.32 -12.01 4.12
C ASN A 57 -2.84 -12.16 4.01
N THR A 58 -3.45 -11.80 2.88
CA THR A 58 -4.86 -12.07 2.76
C THR A 58 -5.02 -13.59 2.77
N LEU A 59 -5.56 -14.14 3.86
CA LEU A 59 -6.06 -15.52 3.97
C LEU A 59 -7.16 -15.84 2.94
N THR A 60 -7.39 -14.94 1.97
CA THR A 60 -8.29 -15.04 0.83
C THR A 60 -7.56 -15.07 -0.52
N GLY A 61 -6.22 -14.96 -0.53
CA GLY A 61 -5.42 -15.13 -1.74
C GLY A 61 -5.27 -16.61 -2.12
N GLY A 62 -5.27 -16.91 -3.42
CA GLY A 62 -4.98 -18.26 -3.92
C GLY A 62 -3.61 -18.80 -3.46
N PRO A 63 -3.32 -20.10 -3.69
CA PRO A 63 -2.20 -20.81 -3.07
C PRO A 63 -0.80 -20.19 -3.31
N VAL A 64 -0.63 -19.33 -4.32
CA VAL A 64 0.64 -18.65 -4.60
C VAL A 64 0.92 -17.51 -3.60
N ILE A 65 -0.12 -16.83 -3.11
CA ILE A 65 0.02 -15.67 -2.22
C ILE A 65 0.34 -16.10 -0.79
N LYS A 66 -0.19 -17.25 -0.34
CA LYS A 66 0.08 -17.79 1.00
C LYS A 66 1.55 -18.18 1.22
N ASP A 67 2.25 -18.65 0.18
CA ASP A 67 3.59 -19.22 0.32
C ASP A 67 4.71 -18.21 0.05
N ALA A 68 4.40 -17.01 -0.47
CA ALA A 68 5.41 -16.04 -0.88
C ALA A 68 6.26 -15.49 0.29
N CYS A 69 5.61 -15.01 1.36
CA CYS A 69 6.32 -14.50 2.55
C CYS A 69 7.06 -15.62 3.31
N PRO A 70 6.47 -16.81 3.52
CA PRO A 70 7.19 -17.95 4.09
C PRO A 70 8.43 -18.34 3.26
N THR A 71 8.32 -18.37 1.93
CA THR A 71 9.43 -18.74 1.06
C THR A 71 10.56 -17.71 1.09
N GLN A 72 10.23 -16.41 1.05
CA GLN A 72 11.24 -15.36 0.99
C GLN A 72 11.88 -15.04 2.35
N TRP A 73 11.09 -15.08 3.41
CA TRP A 73 11.48 -14.54 4.72
C TRP A 73 11.35 -15.55 5.87
N SER A 74 11.01 -16.80 5.57
CA SER A 74 10.72 -17.82 6.59
C SER A 74 9.68 -17.35 7.61
N SER A 75 8.71 -16.54 7.15
CA SER A 75 7.60 -16.11 8.00
C SER A 75 6.71 -17.31 8.38
N PRO A 76 5.92 -17.21 9.47
CA PRO A 76 4.84 -18.16 9.71
C PRO A 76 3.89 -18.20 8.51
N ALA A 77 3.26 -19.37 8.29
CA ALA A 77 2.32 -19.58 7.17
C ALA A 77 1.16 -18.58 7.19
N ASP A 78 0.71 -18.22 8.40
CA ASP A 78 -0.36 -17.25 8.61
C ASP A 78 0.15 -15.81 8.72
N GLY A 79 1.40 -15.50 8.33
CA GLY A 79 1.98 -14.16 8.44
C GLY A 79 2.58 -13.86 9.83
N TRP A 80 3.02 -12.62 10.05
CA TRP A 80 3.72 -12.24 11.30
C TRP A 80 2.79 -11.83 12.45
N GLY A 81 1.53 -11.53 12.16
CA GLY A 81 0.56 -11.03 13.14
C GLY A 81 -0.56 -12.00 13.49
N ARG A 82 -1.51 -11.56 14.32
CA ARG A 82 -2.50 -12.43 14.96
C ARG A 82 -3.80 -12.60 14.16
N ARG A 83 -4.23 -11.57 13.44
CA ARG A 83 -5.52 -11.54 12.72
C ARG A 83 -5.29 -11.61 11.22
N PHE A 84 -5.45 -12.80 10.62
CA PHE A 84 -5.10 -13.04 9.21
C PHE A 84 -3.69 -12.53 8.88
N GLY A 85 -2.72 -12.81 9.76
CA GLY A 85 -1.32 -12.37 9.63
C GLY A 85 -1.04 -10.90 9.81
N THR A 86 -2.05 -10.11 10.15
CA THR A 86 -1.94 -8.67 10.32
C THR A 86 -1.36 -8.35 11.70
N ILE A 87 -0.30 -7.54 11.70
CA ILE A 87 0.22 -6.91 12.90
C ILE A 87 -0.72 -5.79 13.32
N ASP A 88 -1.05 -5.72 14.60
CA ASP A 88 -2.02 -4.78 15.15
C ASP A 88 -1.37 -3.70 16.03
N ARG A 89 -0.08 -3.84 16.37
CA ARG A 89 0.66 -2.86 17.19
C ARG A 89 2.05 -2.56 16.64
N GLY A 90 2.48 -1.30 16.75
CA GLY A 90 3.77 -0.86 16.22
C GLY A 90 5.01 -1.57 16.78
N HIS A 91 4.97 -2.07 18.02
CA HIS A 91 6.08 -2.85 18.58
C HIS A 91 6.19 -4.25 17.98
N GLU A 92 5.11 -4.81 17.45
CA GLU A 92 5.13 -6.13 16.79
C GLU A 92 5.86 -6.06 15.44
N CYS A 93 6.16 -4.86 14.91
CA CYS A 93 7.02 -4.72 13.74
C CYS A 93 8.42 -5.31 13.95
N ASP A 94 8.87 -5.52 15.19
CA ASP A 94 10.13 -6.23 15.48
C ASP A 94 10.10 -7.73 15.12
N LEU A 95 8.91 -8.30 14.87
CA LEU A 95 8.74 -9.66 14.35
C LEU A 95 9.10 -9.78 12.87
N LEU A 96 9.17 -8.65 12.14
CA LEU A 96 9.49 -8.65 10.71
C LEU A 96 11.00 -8.63 10.48
N PRO A 97 11.47 -9.14 9.32
CA PRO A 97 12.82 -8.90 8.84
C PRO A 97 13.19 -7.41 8.87
N LYS A 98 14.42 -7.09 9.31
CA LYS A 98 14.91 -5.71 9.45
C LYS A 98 14.57 -4.78 8.27
N PRO A 99 14.70 -5.20 6.99
CA PRO A 99 14.35 -4.32 5.85
C PRO A 99 12.88 -3.92 5.77
N LEU A 100 11.97 -4.69 6.37
CA LEU A 100 10.53 -4.48 6.31
C LEU A 100 10.00 -3.66 7.50
N GLN A 101 10.75 -3.59 8.60
CA GLN A 101 10.31 -2.92 9.83
C GLN A 101 9.99 -1.43 9.64
N PRO A 102 10.77 -0.63 8.87
CA PRO A 102 10.44 0.78 8.66
C PRO A 102 9.08 0.97 7.98
N GLY A 103 8.76 0.14 7.00
CA GLY A 103 7.45 0.18 6.32
C GLY A 103 6.30 -0.27 7.23
N CYS A 104 6.55 -1.25 8.10
CA CYS A 104 5.59 -1.66 9.12
C CYS A 104 5.31 -0.54 10.13
N ARG A 105 6.35 0.10 10.68
CA ARG A 105 6.20 1.19 11.65
C ARG A 105 5.51 2.41 11.05
N TRP A 106 5.81 2.74 9.79
CA TRP A 106 5.13 3.81 9.04
C TRP A 106 3.60 3.66 9.05
N ARG A 107 3.08 2.42 9.02
CA ARG A 107 1.63 2.16 9.13
C ARG A 107 1.06 2.80 10.39
N PHE A 108 1.71 2.59 11.52
CA PHE A 108 1.26 3.04 12.85
C PHE A 108 1.56 4.52 13.08
N ASP A 109 2.70 5.00 12.58
CA ASP A 109 3.13 6.37 12.80
C ASP A 109 2.38 7.37 11.92
N TRP A 110 2.05 6.99 10.68
CA TRP A 110 1.52 7.93 9.68
C TRP A 110 0.12 7.60 9.17
N LEU A 111 -0.18 6.32 8.93
CA LEU A 111 -1.42 5.86 8.29
C LEU A 111 -2.53 5.51 9.30
N TYR A 112 -2.17 5.27 10.56
CA TYR A 112 -3.12 4.89 11.60
C TYR A 112 -3.73 6.13 12.27
N PRO A 113 -5.06 6.29 12.28
CA PRO A 113 -5.71 7.34 13.04
C PRO A 113 -5.58 7.07 14.54
N GLN A 114 -4.93 7.97 15.27
CA GLN A 114 -4.58 7.79 16.69
C GLN A 114 -5.81 7.59 17.60
N ASP A 115 -7.00 8.01 17.15
CA ASP A 115 -8.26 7.97 17.87
C ASP A 115 -9.13 6.73 17.55
N ARG A 116 -8.73 5.84 16.63
CA ARG A 116 -9.52 4.65 16.25
C ARG A 116 -8.70 3.35 16.24
N PRO A 117 -8.59 2.66 17.40
CA PRO A 117 -7.77 1.46 17.57
C PRO A 117 -8.35 0.16 16.95
N GLU A 118 -9.49 0.21 16.25
CA GLU A 118 -10.14 -0.99 15.71
C GLU A 118 -10.17 -1.00 14.18
N GLY A 119 -9.11 -1.54 13.56
CA GLY A 119 -9.10 -1.93 12.15
C GLY A 119 -9.04 -0.76 11.15
N ILE A 120 -8.14 -0.86 10.17
CA ILE A 120 -7.86 0.23 9.24
C ILE A 120 -8.62 -0.04 7.94
N SER A 121 -9.72 0.68 7.73
CA SER A 121 -10.24 0.93 6.38
C SER A 121 -10.48 2.43 6.26
N LEU A 122 -9.49 3.11 5.70
CA LEU A 122 -9.57 4.54 5.44
C LEU A 122 -10.46 4.78 4.23
N THR A 123 -11.32 5.78 4.32
CA THR A 123 -12.18 6.20 3.22
C THR A 123 -11.45 7.26 2.41
N ILE A 124 -11.18 6.96 1.15
CA ILE A 124 -10.59 7.93 0.21
C ILE A 124 -11.63 9.01 -0.09
N THR A 125 -11.29 10.27 0.19
CA THR A 125 -12.15 11.44 -0.12
C THR A 125 -11.85 12.02 -1.49
N SER A 126 -10.60 11.94 -1.93
CA SER A 126 -10.19 12.36 -3.27
C SER A 126 -9.01 11.51 -3.73
N MET A 127 -8.97 11.24 -5.04
CA MET A 127 -7.87 10.58 -5.72
C MET A 127 -7.64 11.26 -7.06
N CYS A 128 -6.46 11.84 -7.25
CA CYS A 128 -6.08 12.53 -8.48
C CYS A 128 -4.81 11.91 -9.05
N ARG A 129 -4.74 11.77 -10.38
CA ARG A 129 -3.51 11.35 -11.03
C ARG A 129 -2.52 12.52 -11.03
N VAL A 130 -1.28 12.21 -10.67
CA VAL A 130 -0.18 13.18 -10.57
C VAL A 130 1.06 12.60 -11.25
N LYS A 131 1.97 13.47 -11.64
CA LYS A 131 3.30 13.09 -12.07
C LYS A 131 4.02 12.37 -10.94
N CYS A 132 4.73 11.29 -11.25
CA CYS A 132 5.40 10.51 -10.24
C CYS A 132 6.59 11.26 -9.63
N PRO A 133 6.64 11.45 -8.30
CA PRO A 133 7.82 11.96 -7.62
C PRO A 133 9.02 11.04 -7.83
N LYS A 134 10.21 11.63 -7.96
CA LYS A 134 11.47 10.87 -8.16
C LYS A 134 11.72 9.81 -7.09
N ILE A 135 11.34 10.07 -5.83
CA ILE A 135 11.50 9.09 -4.74
C ILE A 135 10.73 7.78 -4.99
N LEU A 136 9.65 7.81 -5.78
CA LEU A 136 8.91 6.61 -6.17
C LEU A 136 9.55 5.97 -7.41
N THR A 137 9.81 6.75 -8.45
CA THR A 137 10.35 6.22 -9.72
C THR A 137 11.75 5.66 -9.57
N ASP A 138 12.59 6.27 -8.74
CA ASP A 138 13.96 5.81 -8.49
C ASP A 138 13.96 4.49 -7.68
N ARG A 139 12.90 4.22 -6.89
CA ARG A 139 12.74 2.97 -6.13
C ARG A 139 12.13 1.84 -6.96
N THR A 140 11.20 2.16 -7.85
CA THR A 140 10.48 1.15 -8.65
C THR A 140 11.11 0.92 -10.02
N GLY A 141 11.94 1.85 -10.49
CA GLY A 141 12.48 1.85 -11.85
C GLY A 141 11.43 2.12 -12.93
N SER A 142 10.22 2.57 -12.56
CA SER A 142 9.11 2.73 -13.49
C SER A 142 8.72 4.20 -13.63
N ILE A 143 8.77 4.70 -14.87
CA ILE A 143 8.27 6.01 -15.30
C ILE A 143 7.42 5.78 -16.54
N ARG A 144 6.20 6.29 -16.54
CA ARG A 144 5.33 6.17 -17.71
C ARG A 144 5.68 7.23 -18.76
N HIS A 145 5.50 6.89 -20.04
CA HIS A 145 5.69 7.85 -21.13
C HIS A 145 4.75 9.06 -21.05
N ASP A 146 3.57 8.91 -20.43
CA ASP A 146 2.59 9.97 -20.24
C ASP A 146 2.75 10.71 -18.90
N ASP A 147 3.76 10.40 -18.08
CA ASP A 147 3.88 10.93 -16.71
C ASP A 147 4.03 12.45 -16.66
N ALA A 148 4.75 13.01 -17.64
CA ALA A 148 4.95 14.46 -17.78
C ALA A 148 3.67 15.24 -18.14
N ASN A 149 2.59 14.56 -18.53
CA ASN A 149 1.32 15.19 -18.89
C ASN A 149 0.43 15.46 -17.66
N TYR A 150 0.87 15.07 -16.47
CA TYR A 150 0.11 15.21 -15.22
C TYR A 150 0.72 16.28 -14.31
N PRO A 151 -0.09 16.93 -13.45
CA PRO A 151 0.41 17.95 -12.54
C PRO A 151 1.43 17.36 -11.56
N GLU A 152 2.36 18.19 -11.09
CA GLU A 152 3.30 17.81 -10.04
C GLU A 152 2.54 17.32 -8.79
N ALA A 153 3.09 16.30 -8.14
CA ALA A 153 2.50 15.79 -6.91
C ALA A 153 2.55 16.87 -5.82
N PRO A 154 1.51 16.98 -4.96
CA PRO A 154 1.56 17.86 -3.81
C PRO A 154 2.74 17.46 -2.91
N GLN A 155 3.44 18.47 -2.38
CA GLN A 155 4.52 18.28 -1.40
C GLN A 155 3.98 17.80 -0.05
#